data_AF-A0A1H4R1U9-F1
#
_entry.id   AF-A0A1H4R1U9-F1
#
_cell.length_a   1.000
_cell.length_b   1.000
_cell.length_c   1.000
_cell.angle_alpha   90.00
_cell.angle_beta   90.00
_cell.angle_gamma   90.00
#
_symmetry.space_group_name_H-M   'P 1'
#
loop_
_entity.id
_entity.type
_entity.pdbx_description
1 polymer ?
#
loop_
_entity_poly.entity_id
_entity_poly.type
_entity_poly.pdbx_seq_one_letter_code
_entity_poly.pdbx_strand_id
1 'polypeptide(L)'
;MTRVRVGVFGLLGSGNLGNDGSLEAVLGYLRAEHPEALVDALCGGPEAVTARYGIPATRLHWYRGEYRTASRAGAIAGKGLGKLVDVFRTAAWVRRHDVVIVPGMGVLEATLPLRPWGFPYSLFLLCAAGRLLGTPVALVGVGAAAIRDRPTRALVRWSARLAAYRSYRDAQSRDAMRAMGVDTARDEVYPDLAFSLPTPPSPERPASPPASGREGPPEQGGAPAPAGTPGPVCVGVMAFHGGNDDRARAEEIHRRYLDGTIRFVRALVEDGRPVRLLTGDDVDATVVAAILGAVDSPLVTAAETASLADLMKEMAAADTVVAIRYHNLICALKTGTPVLAVTYAAKSDALMAQMGLAEYCHPAREVDADRLLEQFRELEKRSAELRQTLTERNETAARRLDHQFTALTAALFPTTTPTTRKAP
;
A
#
# COMPACT_ATOMS: atom_id res chain seq x y z
N MET A 1 -27.30 -15.36 18.70
CA MET A 1 -26.64 -15.60 17.40
C MET A 1 -25.17 -15.88 17.66
N THR A 2 -24.59 -16.92 17.07
CA THR A 2 -23.15 -17.18 17.18
C THR A 2 -22.38 -16.06 16.48
N ARG A 3 -21.43 -15.43 17.19
CA ARG A 3 -20.56 -14.39 16.60
C ARG A 3 -19.75 -14.97 15.45
N VAL A 4 -19.73 -14.28 14.32
CA VAL A 4 -18.97 -14.67 13.13
C VAL A 4 -17.47 -14.55 13.44
N ARG A 5 -16.69 -15.58 13.13
CA ARG A 5 -15.24 -15.62 13.30
C ARG A 5 -14.57 -15.31 11.96
N VAL A 6 -13.85 -14.20 11.92
CA VAL A 6 -13.18 -13.69 10.72
C VAL A 6 -11.67 -13.81 10.89
N GLY A 7 -11.01 -14.56 10.02
CA GLY A 7 -9.55 -14.63 9.97
C GLY A 7 -9.00 -13.61 8.98
N VAL A 8 -7.93 -12.89 9.32
CA VAL A 8 -7.15 -12.09 8.37
C VAL A 8 -5.78 -12.71 8.11
N PHE A 9 -5.37 -12.77 6.85
CA PHE A 9 -4.16 -13.51 6.44
C PHE A 9 -3.25 -12.68 5.54
N GLY A 10 -1.94 -12.68 5.81
CA GLY A 10 -0.99 -11.99 4.93
C GLY A 10 0.39 -11.71 5.54
N LEU A 11 1.23 -10.98 4.80
CA LEU A 11 2.48 -10.41 5.31
C LEU A 11 2.20 -9.12 6.08
N LEU A 12 1.40 -9.25 7.15
CA LEU A 12 0.94 -8.17 8.02
C LEU A 12 1.88 -8.05 9.22
N GLY A 13 2.15 -6.82 9.67
CA GLY A 13 3.08 -6.49 10.75
C GLY A 13 4.54 -6.77 10.43
N SER A 14 4.90 -6.89 9.15
CA SER A 14 6.26 -7.26 8.71
C SER A 14 7.16 -6.07 8.37
N GLY A 15 6.80 -4.85 8.80
CA GLY A 15 7.53 -3.60 8.51
C GLY A 15 7.07 -2.88 7.23
N ASN A 16 6.16 -3.45 6.43
CA ASN A 16 5.64 -2.80 5.23
C ASN A 16 4.36 -2.02 5.54
N LEU A 17 4.44 -0.69 5.56
CA LEU A 17 3.32 0.18 5.94
C LEU A 17 2.10 0.02 5.03
N GLY A 18 2.29 -0.36 3.77
CA GLY A 18 1.22 -0.57 2.82
C GLY A 18 0.32 -1.77 3.12
N ASN A 19 0.93 -2.91 3.44
CA ASN A 19 0.19 -4.11 3.84
C ASN A 19 -0.60 -3.85 5.13
N ASP A 20 0.02 -3.15 6.07
CA ASP A 20 -0.59 -2.78 7.34
C ASP A 20 -1.74 -1.78 7.14
N GLY A 21 -1.62 -0.86 6.18
CA GLY A 21 -2.72 0.01 5.77
C GLY A 21 -3.90 -0.73 5.14
N SER A 22 -3.64 -1.74 4.30
CA SER A 22 -4.71 -2.60 3.75
C SER A 22 -5.44 -3.39 4.84
N LEU A 23 -4.69 -3.91 5.83
CA LEU A 23 -5.28 -4.53 7.01
C LEU A 23 -6.14 -3.52 7.80
N GLU A 24 -5.61 -2.33 8.05
CA GLU A 24 -6.31 -1.28 8.80
C GLU A 24 -7.64 -0.90 8.13
N ALA A 25 -7.66 -0.79 6.80
CA ALA A 25 -8.87 -0.54 6.03
C ALA A 25 -9.93 -1.65 6.20
N VAL A 26 -9.52 -2.93 6.11
CA VAL A 26 -10.43 -4.06 6.30
C VAL A 26 -10.91 -4.15 7.75
N LEU A 27 -10.07 -3.88 8.74
CA LEU A 27 -10.49 -3.82 10.15
C LEU A 27 -11.46 -2.67 10.39
N GLY A 28 -11.28 -1.52 9.73
CA GLY A 28 -12.23 -0.41 9.76
C GLY A 28 -13.60 -0.84 9.23
N TYR A 29 -13.64 -1.45 8.05
CA TYR A 29 -14.85 -2.02 7.46
C TYR A 29 -15.53 -3.04 8.38
N LEU A 30 -14.77 -4.01 8.92
CA LEU A 30 -15.34 -5.03 9.81
C LEU A 30 -15.92 -4.44 11.09
N ARG A 31 -15.28 -3.43 11.68
CA ARG A 31 -15.82 -2.73 12.86
C ARG A 31 -17.10 -1.97 12.56
N ALA A 32 -17.21 -1.37 11.37
CA ALA A 32 -18.38 -0.60 10.96
C ALA A 32 -19.57 -1.52 10.62
N GLU A 33 -19.35 -2.51 9.75
CA GLU A 33 -20.43 -3.33 9.17
C GLU A 33 -20.69 -4.62 9.95
N HIS A 34 -19.70 -5.14 10.68
CA HIS A 34 -19.76 -6.41 11.40
C HIS A 34 -19.21 -6.28 12.84
N PRO A 35 -19.73 -5.37 13.69
CA PRO A 35 -19.12 -5.02 14.98
C PRO A 35 -19.02 -6.20 15.97
N GLU A 36 -19.86 -7.22 15.82
CA GLU A 36 -19.86 -8.43 16.65
C GLU A 36 -18.89 -9.52 16.15
N ALA A 37 -18.20 -9.30 15.04
CA ALA A 37 -17.25 -10.25 14.48
C ALA A 37 -16.02 -10.42 15.39
N LEU A 38 -15.63 -11.67 15.63
CA LEU A 38 -14.39 -12.00 16.31
C LEU A 38 -13.28 -12.11 15.27
N VAL A 39 -12.30 -11.20 15.33
CA VAL A 39 -11.22 -11.13 14.35
C VAL A 39 -9.91 -11.64 14.94
N ASP A 40 -9.25 -12.56 14.25
CA ASP A 40 -7.86 -12.95 14.54
C ASP A 40 -7.02 -13.00 13.25
N ALA A 41 -5.69 -13.04 13.38
CA ALA A 41 -4.78 -12.99 12.25
C ALA A 41 -3.85 -14.21 12.17
N LEU A 42 -3.54 -14.65 10.94
CA LEU A 42 -2.39 -15.51 10.64
C LEU A 42 -1.42 -14.74 9.72
N CYS A 43 -0.34 -14.21 10.31
CA CYS A 43 0.48 -13.20 9.64
C CYS A 43 1.99 -13.29 9.87
N GLY A 44 2.74 -12.46 9.14
CA GLY A 44 4.21 -12.39 9.18
C GLY A 44 4.78 -11.84 10.49
N GLY A 45 4.17 -10.79 11.04
CA GLY A 45 4.57 -10.13 12.29
C GLY A 45 3.42 -10.07 13.31
N PRO A 46 3.09 -11.20 13.96
CA PRO A 46 1.95 -11.27 14.86
C PRO A 46 2.10 -10.37 16.09
N GLU A 47 3.32 -10.16 16.59
CA GLU A 47 3.57 -9.30 17.74
C GLU A 47 3.21 -7.84 17.42
N ALA A 48 3.61 -7.35 16.24
CA ALA A 48 3.27 -6.01 15.76
C ALA A 48 1.76 -5.86 15.50
N VAL A 49 1.13 -6.86 14.87
CA VAL A 49 -0.32 -6.85 14.62
C VAL A 49 -1.11 -6.80 15.94
N THR A 50 -0.72 -7.60 16.92
CA THR A 50 -1.38 -7.63 18.24
C THR A 50 -1.23 -6.29 18.95
N ALA A 51 0.00 -5.75 19.01
CA ALA A 51 0.29 -4.50 19.70
C ALA A 51 -0.44 -3.30 19.07
N ARG A 52 -0.51 -3.24 17.74
CA ARG A 52 -1.06 -2.09 17.01
C ARG A 52 -2.57 -2.14 16.83
N TYR A 53 -3.13 -3.31 16.51
CA TYR A 53 -4.54 -3.44 16.13
C TYR A 53 -5.42 -4.08 17.20
N GLY A 54 -4.82 -4.61 18.28
CA GLY A 54 -5.54 -5.20 19.40
C GLY A 54 -6.23 -6.53 19.09
N ILE A 55 -5.87 -7.19 17.98
CA ILE A 55 -6.42 -8.49 17.60
C ILE A 55 -5.43 -9.62 17.91
N PRO A 56 -5.89 -10.81 18.32
CA PRO A 56 -5.01 -11.97 18.46
C PRO A 56 -4.35 -12.30 17.12
N ALA A 57 -3.04 -12.53 17.11
CA ALA A 57 -2.32 -12.87 15.90
C ALA A 57 -1.41 -14.09 16.11
N THR A 58 -1.41 -14.98 15.12
CA THR A 58 -0.58 -16.18 15.06
C THR A 58 0.43 -16.05 13.93
N ARG A 59 1.62 -16.60 14.15
CA ARG A 59 2.69 -16.59 13.15
C ARG A 59 2.38 -17.49 11.96
N LEU A 60 2.49 -16.93 10.75
CA LEU A 60 2.24 -17.58 9.46
C LEU A 60 3.14 -18.80 9.22
N HIS A 61 4.44 -18.67 9.47
CA HIS A 61 5.42 -19.72 9.24
C HIS A 61 5.91 -20.31 10.55
N TRP A 62 5.95 -21.65 10.66
CA TRP A 62 6.54 -22.32 11.83
C TRP A 62 8.04 -22.04 11.97
N TYR A 63 8.77 -21.96 10.85
CA TYR A 63 10.22 -21.76 10.85
C TYR A 63 10.62 -20.28 10.68
N ARG A 64 11.27 -19.70 11.70
CA ARG A 64 11.73 -18.28 11.69
C ARG A 64 12.73 -17.95 10.58
N GLY A 65 13.43 -18.94 9.99
CA GLY A 65 14.49 -18.73 9.00
C GLY A 65 14.08 -18.93 7.55
N GLU A 66 12.78 -18.91 7.21
CA GLU A 66 12.29 -19.27 5.88
C GLU A 66 12.85 -18.36 4.76
N TYR A 67 13.08 -17.09 5.09
CA TYR A 67 13.71 -16.10 4.21
C TYR A 67 15.25 -16.14 4.23
N ARG A 68 15.89 -16.87 5.15
CA ARG A 68 17.35 -17.05 5.18
C ARG A 68 17.79 -18.13 4.19
N THR A 69 18.83 -17.86 3.41
CA THR A 69 19.45 -18.81 2.48
C THR A 69 20.04 -19.96 3.30
N ALA A 70 19.54 -21.18 3.08
CA ALA A 70 19.95 -22.35 3.85
C ALA A 70 21.05 -23.09 3.07
N SER A 71 22.28 -23.07 3.59
CA SER A 71 23.45 -23.74 2.99
C SER A 71 23.80 -25.09 3.64
N ARG A 72 22.95 -25.62 4.56
CA ARG A 72 23.22 -26.88 5.28
C ARG A 72 22.05 -27.87 5.18
N ALA A 73 22.36 -29.16 5.04
CA ALA A 73 21.40 -30.24 4.89
C ALA A 73 20.34 -30.31 6.02
N GLY A 74 20.73 -30.02 7.27
CA GLY A 74 19.80 -29.95 8.40
C GLY A 74 18.75 -28.82 8.29
N ALA A 75 19.09 -27.72 7.63
CA ALA A 75 18.15 -26.63 7.36
C ALA A 75 17.19 -26.95 6.21
N ILE A 76 17.53 -27.91 5.32
CA ILE A 76 16.64 -28.42 4.26
C ILE A 76 15.60 -29.37 4.86
N ALA A 77 16.03 -30.31 5.72
CA ALA A 77 15.12 -31.22 6.42
C ALA A 77 14.15 -30.48 7.36
N GLY A 78 14.65 -29.48 8.11
CA GLY A 78 13.81 -28.62 8.96
C GLY A 78 12.80 -27.77 8.16
N LYS A 79 13.16 -27.32 6.95
CA LYS A 79 12.23 -26.64 6.04
C LYS A 79 11.17 -27.60 5.49
N GLY A 80 11.53 -28.82 5.11
CA GLY A 80 10.59 -29.84 4.64
C GLY A 80 9.56 -30.23 5.70
N LEU A 81 10.01 -30.50 6.94
CA LEU A 81 9.11 -30.81 8.05
C LEU A 81 8.24 -29.60 8.43
N GLY A 82 8.83 -28.39 8.44
CA GLY A 82 8.09 -27.15 8.67
C GLY A 82 6.95 -26.96 7.67
N LYS A 83 7.17 -27.30 6.40
CA LYS A 83 6.14 -27.22 5.35
C LYS A 83 4.98 -28.18 5.56
N LEU A 84 5.24 -29.39 6.05
CA LEU A 84 4.18 -30.34 6.41
C LEU A 84 3.40 -29.88 7.63
N VAL A 85 4.09 -29.38 8.65
CA VAL A 85 3.46 -28.80 9.84
C VAL A 85 2.59 -27.60 9.47
N ASP A 86 3.05 -26.73 8.55
CA ASP A 86 2.30 -25.57 8.07
C ASP A 86 0.99 -25.98 7.37
N VAL A 87 0.91 -27.15 6.71
CA VAL A 87 -0.35 -27.67 6.16
C VAL A 87 -1.37 -27.88 7.28
N PHE A 88 -1.01 -28.64 8.32
CA PHE A 88 -1.91 -28.92 9.43
C PHE A 88 -2.24 -27.67 10.24
N ARG A 89 -1.26 -26.79 10.48
CA ARG A 89 -1.47 -25.53 11.20
C ARG A 89 -2.39 -24.59 10.43
N THR A 90 -2.20 -24.44 9.12
CA THR A 90 -3.07 -23.61 8.28
C THR A 90 -4.48 -24.19 8.25
N ALA A 91 -4.64 -25.50 8.04
CA ALA A 91 -5.96 -26.14 8.04
C ALA A 91 -6.68 -26.03 9.41
N ALA A 92 -5.96 -26.26 10.51
CA ALA A 92 -6.50 -26.12 11.86
C ALA A 92 -6.91 -24.68 12.17
N TRP A 93 -6.15 -23.68 11.69
CA TRP A 93 -6.50 -22.27 11.83
C TRP A 93 -7.72 -21.92 10.97
N VAL A 94 -7.75 -22.30 9.70
CA VAL A 94 -8.87 -22.05 8.78
C VAL A 94 -10.17 -22.64 9.32
N ARG A 95 -10.16 -23.87 9.86
CA ARG A 95 -11.35 -24.54 10.43
C ARG A 95 -12.03 -23.76 11.56
N ARG A 96 -11.31 -22.84 12.22
CA ARG A 96 -11.85 -22.04 13.33
C ARG A 96 -12.63 -20.81 12.86
N HIS A 97 -12.66 -20.54 11.56
CA HIS A 97 -13.21 -19.34 10.97
C HIS A 97 -14.41 -19.64 10.09
N ASP A 98 -15.38 -18.74 10.13
CA ASP A 98 -16.51 -18.73 9.20
C ASP A 98 -16.11 -18.09 7.87
N VAL A 99 -15.12 -17.19 7.87
CA VAL A 99 -14.54 -16.57 6.68
C VAL A 99 -13.09 -16.18 6.91
N VAL A 100 -12.27 -16.24 5.86
CA VAL A 100 -10.91 -15.70 5.87
C VAL A 100 -10.73 -14.65 4.78
N ILE A 101 -10.18 -13.49 5.15
CA ILE A 101 -9.91 -12.36 4.25
C ILE A 101 -8.40 -12.18 4.10
N VAL A 102 -7.96 -12.01 2.85
CA VAL A 102 -6.61 -11.58 2.48
C VAL A 102 -6.70 -10.11 2.06
N PRO A 103 -6.35 -9.16 2.94
CA PRO A 103 -6.60 -7.74 2.72
C PRO A 103 -5.52 -7.10 1.85
N GLY A 104 -5.83 -6.85 0.58
CA GLY A 104 -4.97 -6.13 -0.36
C GLY A 104 -3.63 -6.81 -0.61
N MET A 105 -2.56 -6.02 -0.53
CA MET A 105 -1.16 -6.40 -0.79
C MET A 105 -0.87 -6.86 -2.22
N GLY A 106 0.43 -6.88 -2.58
CA GLY A 106 0.91 -7.55 -3.79
C GLY A 106 1.01 -9.08 -3.64
N VAL A 107 0.01 -9.74 -3.05
CA VAL A 107 0.07 -11.18 -2.72
C VAL A 107 0.22 -12.09 -3.94
N LEU A 108 -0.17 -11.61 -5.13
CA LEU A 108 -0.04 -12.31 -6.40
C LEU A 108 1.02 -11.65 -7.31
N GLU A 109 1.82 -10.71 -6.80
CA GLU A 109 2.90 -10.07 -7.55
C GLU A 109 4.25 -10.76 -7.30
N ALA A 110 5.06 -10.91 -8.34
CA ALA A 110 6.45 -11.37 -8.20
C ALA A 110 7.46 -10.21 -8.05
N THR A 111 7.03 -9.02 -7.58
CA THR A 111 7.82 -7.77 -7.61
C THR A 111 8.86 -7.65 -6.50
N LEU A 112 8.68 -8.34 -5.39
CA LEU A 112 9.71 -8.58 -4.38
C LEU A 112 10.32 -9.98 -4.61
N PRO A 113 11.53 -10.30 -4.11
CA PRO A 113 12.15 -11.62 -4.29
C PRO A 113 11.32 -12.72 -3.60
N LEU A 114 10.23 -13.14 -4.25
CA LEU A 114 9.37 -14.22 -3.81
C LEU A 114 10.06 -15.54 -4.14
N ARG A 115 10.37 -16.30 -3.10
CA ARG A 115 10.67 -17.72 -3.25
C ARG A 115 9.34 -18.46 -3.41
N PRO A 116 9.20 -19.40 -4.36
CA PRO A 116 7.95 -20.15 -4.58
C PRO A 116 7.43 -20.80 -3.29
N TRP A 117 8.34 -21.24 -2.44
CA TRP A 117 8.07 -21.88 -1.16
C TRP A 117 7.86 -20.92 0.01
N GLY A 118 7.86 -19.60 -0.21
CA GLY A 118 7.52 -18.61 0.81
C GLY A 118 6.02 -18.34 0.82
N PHE A 119 5.66 -17.07 0.62
CA PHE A 119 4.27 -16.64 0.65
C PHE A 119 3.34 -17.29 -0.40
N PRO A 120 3.73 -17.50 -1.68
CA PRO A 120 2.85 -18.13 -2.67
C PRO A 120 2.35 -19.52 -2.25
N TYR A 121 3.22 -20.31 -1.62
CA TYR A 121 2.86 -21.61 -1.05
C TYR A 121 1.87 -21.46 0.11
N SER A 122 2.11 -20.54 1.05
CA SER A 122 1.20 -20.32 2.18
C SER A 122 -0.18 -19.85 1.72
N LEU A 123 -0.25 -19.00 0.70
CA LEU A 123 -1.51 -18.56 0.10
C LEU A 123 -2.25 -19.72 -0.58
N PHE A 124 -1.52 -20.60 -1.28
CA PHE A 124 -2.11 -21.81 -1.86
C PHE A 124 -2.68 -22.72 -0.78
N LEU A 125 -1.93 -22.99 0.29
CA LEU A 125 -2.40 -23.79 1.42
C LEU A 125 -3.65 -23.19 2.05
N LEU A 126 -3.70 -21.87 2.22
CA LEU A 126 -4.87 -21.19 2.76
C LEU A 126 -6.10 -21.44 1.88
N CYS A 127 -6.01 -21.16 0.58
CA CYS A 127 -7.14 -21.28 -0.33
C CYS A 127 -7.57 -22.76 -0.48
N ALA A 128 -6.62 -23.69 -0.53
CA ALA A 128 -6.90 -25.12 -0.57
C ALA A 128 -7.58 -25.60 0.72
N ALA A 129 -7.08 -25.21 1.89
CA ALA A 129 -7.69 -25.55 3.17
C ALA A 129 -9.10 -24.97 3.28
N GLY A 130 -9.31 -23.71 2.90
CA GLY A 130 -10.64 -23.09 2.87
C GLY A 130 -11.61 -23.85 1.98
N ARG A 131 -11.20 -24.20 0.76
CA ARG A 131 -12.03 -24.94 -0.18
C ARG A 131 -12.37 -26.36 0.29
N LEU A 132 -11.45 -27.03 0.98
CA LEU A 132 -11.64 -28.38 1.52
C LEU A 132 -12.51 -28.38 2.79
N LEU A 133 -12.38 -27.36 3.63
CA LEU A 133 -13.08 -27.26 4.92
C LEU A 133 -14.42 -26.51 4.82
N GLY A 134 -14.73 -25.90 3.68
CA GLY A 134 -15.94 -25.12 3.47
C GLY A 134 -15.88 -23.69 4.03
N THR A 135 -14.69 -23.21 4.44
CA THR A 135 -14.49 -21.83 4.89
C THR A 135 -14.18 -20.94 3.67
N PRO A 136 -15.04 -19.97 3.30
CA PRO A 136 -14.78 -19.06 2.20
C PRO A 136 -13.51 -18.22 2.44
N VAL A 137 -12.62 -18.23 1.45
CA VAL A 137 -11.42 -17.39 1.42
C VAL A 137 -11.61 -16.29 0.39
N ALA A 138 -11.45 -15.03 0.82
CA ALA A 138 -11.64 -13.84 0.00
C ALA A 138 -10.31 -13.13 -0.25
N LEU A 139 -9.97 -12.91 -1.52
CA LEU A 139 -8.85 -12.08 -1.94
C LEU A 139 -9.38 -10.69 -2.27
N VAL A 140 -9.18 -9.71 -1.39
CA VAL A 140 -9.87 -8.41 -1.47
C VAL A 140 -8.89 -7.33 -1.90
N GLY A 141 -9.08 -6.75 -3.08
CA GLY A 141 -8.25 -5.65 -3.58
C GLY A 141 -6.79 -6.05 -3.80
N VAL A 142 -6.53 -7.30 -4.20
CA VAL A 142 -5.16 -7.82 -4.29
C VAL A 142 -4.45 -7.32 -5.55
N GLY A 143 -3.14 -7.09 -5.45
CA GLY A 143 -2.26 -6.83 -6.59
C GLY A 143 -1.74 -8.14 -7.21
N ALA A 144 -1.58 -8.15 -8.54
CA ALA A 144 -1.05 -9.27 -9.29
C ALA A 144 -0.13 -8.80 -10.43
N ALA A 145 0.84 -9.63 -10.79
CA ALA A 145 1.75 -9.37 -11.92
C ALA A 145 1.94 -10.62 -12.77
N ALA A 146 2.45 -10.44 -13.99
CA ALA A 146 2.83 -11.58 -14.83
C ALA A 146 3.98 -12.37 -14.18
N ILE A 147 3.82 -13.68 -14.04
CA ILE A 147 4.81 -14.56 -13.38
C ILE A 147 5.46 -15.49 -14.40
N ARG A 148 6.75 -15.27 -14.68
CA ARG A 148 7.54 -16.12 -15.58
C ARG A 148 7.87 -17.48 -14.95
N ASP A 149 8.23 -17.49 -13.66
CA ASP A 149 8.55 -18.71 -12.92
C ASP A 149 7.36 -19.68 -12.88
N ARG A 150 7.54 -20.89 -13.41
CA ARG A 150 6.42 -21.84 -13.61
C ARG A 150 5.83 -22.34 -12.29
N PRO A 151 6.63 -22.75 -11.28
CA PRO A 151 6.10 -23.18 -9.98
C PRO A 151 5.32 -22.07 -9.26
N THR A 152 5.87 -20.85 -9.19
CA THR A 152 5.20 -19.72 -8.56
C THR A 152 3.90 -19.37 -9.28
N ARG A 153 3.93 -19.36 -10.63
CA ARG A 153 2.73 -19.16 -11.45
C ARG A 153 1.65 -20.21 -11.18
N ALA A 154 2.04 -21.48 -11.06
CA ALA A 154 1.11 -22.56 -10.77
C ALA A 154 0.44 -22.37 -9.39
N LEU A 155 1.22 -22.07 -8.35
CA LEU A 155 0.69 -21.82 -7.00
C LEU A 155 -0.29 -20.63 -7.00
N VAL A 156 0.12 -19.48 -7.54
CA VAL A 156 -0.72 -18.26 -7.62
C VAL A 156 -2.02 -18.53 -8.39
N ARG A 157 -1.95 -19.20 -9.54
CA ARG A 157 -3.12 -19.57 -10.34
C ARG A 157 -4.08 -20.47 -9.55
N TRP A 158 -3.56 -21.47 -8.84
CA TRP A 158 -4.40 -22.37 -8.04
C TRP A 158 -5.01 -21.67 -6.84
N SER A 159 -4.24 -20.84 -6.12
CA SER A 159 -4.76 -20.02 -5.03
C SER A 159 -5.96 -19.19 -5.48
N ALA A 160 -5.83 -18.48 -6.60
CA ALA A 160 -6.91 -17.65 -7.15
C ALA A 160 -8.14 -18.49 -7.53
N ARG A 161 -7.95 -19.65 -8.17
CA ARG A 161 -9.06 -20.54 -8.56
C ARG A 161 -9.82 -21.13 -7.36
N LEU A 162 -9.15 -21.30 -6.23
CA LEU A 162 -9.72 -21.87 -5.02
C LEU A 162 -10.39 -20.81 -4.11
N ALA A 163 -10.07 -19.53 -4.30
CA ALA A 163 -10.69 -18.43 -3.58
C ALA A 163 -12.19 -18.31 -3.91
N ALA A 164 -13.01 -18.07 -2.88
CA ALA A 164 -14.45 -17.90 -2.99
C ALA A 164 -14.85 -16.51 -3.50
N TYR A 165 -14.03 -15.49 -3.19
CA TYR A 165 -14.19 -14.12 -3.67
C TYR A 165 -12.83 -13.59 -4.14
N ARG A 166 -12.83 -12.82 -5.23
CA ARG A 166 -11.66 -12.12 -5.74
C ARG A 166 -12.04 -10.73 -6.22
N SER A 167 -11.25 -9.75 -5.80
CA SER A 167 -11.21 -8.44 -6.42
C SER A 167 -9.78 -7.93 -6.50
N TYR A 168 -9.55 -7.02 -7.44
CA TYR A 168 -8.22 -6.49 -7.76
C TYR A 168 -8.17 -4.99 -7.53
N ARG A 169 -7.00 -4.47 -7.15
CA ARG A 169 -6.81 -3.02 -6.96
C ARG A 169 -6.60 -2.24 -8.27
N ASP A 170 -6.30 -2.95 -9.36
CA ASP A 170 -6.06 -2.36 -10.67
C ASP A 170 -6.36 -3.35 -11.80
N ALA A 171 -6.59 -2.81 -13.01
CA ALA A 171 -6.93 -3.62 -14.19
C ALA A 171 -5.77 -4.52 -14.62
N GLN A 172 -4.53 -4.05 -14.48
CA GLN A 172 -3.33 -4.81 -14.82
C GLN A 172 -3.24 -6.10 -14.01
N SER A 173 -3.58 -6.05 -12.73
CA SER A 173 -3.62 -7.20 -11.82
C SER A 173 -4.65 -8.22 -12.27
N ARG A 174 -5.88 -7.79 -12.57
CA ARG A 174 -6.93 -8.67 -13.10
C ARG A 174 -6.51 -9.31 -14.44
N ASP A 175 -5.94 -8.51 -15.33
CA ASP A 175 -5.57 -8.96 -16.67
C ASP A 175 -4.35 -9.90 -16.63
N ALA A 176 -3.42 -9.71 -15.69
CA ALA A 176 -2.34 -10.66 -15.42
C ALA A 176 -2.88 -12.02 -14.96
N MET A 177 -3.89 -12.05 -14.10
CA MET A 177 -4.55 -13.29 -13.68
C MET A 177 -5.29 -13.96 -14.83
N ARG A 178 -5.96 -13.18 -15.69
CA ARG A 178 -6.57 -13.66 -16.93
C ARG A 178 -5.56 -14.30 -17.87
N ALA A 179 -4.41 -13.64 -18.09
CA ALA A 179 -3.33 -14.16 -18.91
C ALA A 179 -2.72 -15.47 -18.37
N MET A 180 -2.78 -15.69 -17.05
CA MET A 180 -2.39 -16.96 -16.42
C MET A 180 -3.46 -18.06 -16.52
N GLY A 181 -4.62 -17.77 -17.12
CA GLY A 181 -5.72 -18.72 -17.34
C GLY A 181 -6.68 -18.84 -16.15
N VAL A 182 -6.78 -17.82 -15.31
CA VAL A 182 -7.86 -17.71 -14.32
C VAL A 182 -9.05 -17.02 -14.99
N ASP A 183 -10.26 -17.55 -14.80
CA ASP A 183 -11.47 -16.87 -15.23
C ASP A 183 -11.73 -15.66 -14.33
N THR A 184 -11.64 -14.47 -14.92
CA THR A 184 -11.84 -13.19 -14.23
C THR A 184 -13.11 -12.47 -14.67
N ALA A 185 -14.04 -13.16 -15.34
CA ALA A 185 -15.26 -12.54 -15.85
C ALA A 185 -16.16 -11.94 -14.76
N ARG A 186 -16.09 -12.48 -13.54
CA ARG A 186 -16.84 -12.00 -12.36
C ARG A 186 -15.99 -11.21 -11.37
N ASP A 187 -14.71 -11.02 -11.67
CA ASP A 187 -13.79 -10.36 -10.75
C ASP A 187 -13.77 -8.86 -11.05
N GLU A 188 -14.11 -8.06 -10.04
CA GLU A 188 -14.16 -6.61 -10.16
C GLU A 188 -12.81 -5.95 -9.80
N VAL A 189 -12.63 -4.75 -10.32
CA VAL A 189 -11.49 -3.88 -10.03
C VAL A 189 -12.00 -2.71 -9.21
N TYR A 190 -11.34 -2.42 -8.09
CA TYR A 190 -11.65 -1.32 -7.19
C TYR A 190 -10.40 -0.49 -6.91
N PRO A 191 -10.54 0.75 -6.40
CA PRO A 191 -9.41 1.48 -5.84
C PRO A 191 -8.68 0.67 -4.76
N ASP A 192 -7.41 1.02 -4.49
CA ASP A 192 -6.68 0.40 -3.38
C ASP A 192 -7.40 0.66 -2.03
N LEU A 193 -7.43 -0.35 -1.16
CA LEU A 193 -8.15 -0.31 0.12
C LEU A 193 -7.71 0.87 1.00
N ALA A 194 -6.47 1.34 0.88
CA ALA A 194 -6.00 2.49 1.66
C ALA A 194 -6.78 3.79 1.37
N PHE A 195 -7.50 3.90 0.24
CA PHE A 195 -8.39 5.04 -0.01
C PHE A 195 -9.63 5.09 0.90
N SER A 196 -9.99 3.99 1.59
CA SER A 196 -11.07 3.99 2.60
C SER A 196 -10.59 4.42 3.98
N LEU A 197 -9.29 4.63 4.18
CA LEU A 197 -8.78 5.10 5.47
C LEU A 197 -9.23 6.55 5.73
N PRO A 198 -9.43 6.93 7.01
CA PRO A 198 -9.72 8.31 7.37
C PRO A 198 -8.61 9.26 6.90
N THR A 199 -8.99 10.35 6.25
CA THR A 199 -8.06 11.43 5.92
C THR A 199 -7.82 12.28 7.18
N PRO A 200 -6.56 12.52 7.59
CA PRO A 200 -6.27 13.46 8.68
C PRO A 200 -6.80 14.86 8.34
N PRO A 201 -7.26 15.65 9.33
CA PRO A 201 -7.63 17.04 9.07
C PRO A 201 -6.43 17.80 8.51
N SER A 202 -6.61 18.49 7.39
CA SER A 202 -5.59 19.39 6.86
C SER A 202 -5.33 20.50 7.88
N PRO A 203 -4.07 20.85 8.19
CA PRO A 203 -3.81 22.07 8.93
C PRO A 203 -4.39 23.24 8.14
N GLU A 204 -5.31 23.99 8.73
CA GLU A 204 -5.95 25.15 8.08
C GLU A 204 -4.85 26.10 7.59
N ARG A 205 -4.69 26.21 6.26
CA ARG A 205 -3.92 27.31 5.69
C ARG A 205 -4.81 28.55 5.80
N PRO A 206 -4.34 29.65 6.39
CA PRO A 206 -5.11 30.88 6.41
C PRO A 206 -5.48 31.25 4.97
N ALA A 207 -6.78 31.30 4.69
CA ALA A 207 -7.28 31.76 3.40
C ALA A 207 -6.72 33.16 3.14
N SER A 208 -6.15 33.38 1.96
CA SER A 208 -5.80 34.73 1.53
C SER A 208 -7.08 35.58 1.60
N PRO A 209 -7.06 36.76 2.25
CA PRO A 209 -8.26 37.56 2.38
C PRO A 209 -8.76 37.95 0.98
N PRO A 210 -10.10 37.96 0.75
CA PRO A 210 -10.64 38.39 -0.52
C PRO A 210 -10.22 39.82 -0.80
N ALA A 211 -9.79 40.08 -2.04
CA ALA A 211 -9.54 41.42 -2.55
C ALA A 211 -10.87 42.18 -2.64
N SER A 212 -11.35 42.72 -1.53
CA SER A 212 -12.40 43.73 -1.51
C SER A 212 -11.79 45.06 -1.11
N GLY A 213 -11.75 45.99 -2.08
CA GLY A 213 -11.21 47.32 -1.91
C GLY A 213 -11.92 48.10 -0.80
N ARG A 214 -11.13 48.88 -0.07
CA ARG A 214 -11.55 50.13 0.56
C ARG A 214 -10.31 51.00 0.79
N GLU A 215 -10.31 52.14 0.12
CA GLU A 215 -9.42 53.26 0.36
C GLU A 215 -9.62 53.77 1.79
N GLY A 216 -8.52 53.84 2.55
CA GLY A 216 -8.42 54.49 3.85
C GLY A 216 -6.96 54.90 4.09
N PRO A 217 -6.67 56.00 4.81
CA PRO A 217 -5.35 56.62 4.81
C PRO A 217 -4.30 55.78 5.57
N PRO A 218 -2.99 55.94 5.29
CA PRO A 218 -1.95 55.09 5.85
C PRO A 218 -1.63 55.51 7.29
N GLU A 219 -1.88 54.64 8.25
CA GLU A 219 -1.21 54.67 9.55
C GLU A 219 0.07 53.84 9.51
N GLN A 220 1.14 54.45 10.01
CA GLN A 220 2.50 53.91 10.07
C GLN A 220 2.62 52.81 11.13
N GLY A 221 3.30 51.72 10.80
CA GLY A 221 3.91 50.82 11.78
C GLY A 221 3.43 49.38 11.75
N GLY A 222 4.04 48.59 10.87
CA GLY A 222 3.90 47.12 10.87
C GLY A 222 4.38 46.56 9.55
N ALA A 223 5.56 45.97 9.53
CA ALA A 223 6.02 45.20 8.38
C ALA A 223 4.93 44.16 8.01
N PRO A 224 4.60 43.98 6.72
CA PRO A 224 3.70 42.90 6.33
C PRO A 224 4.31 41.59 6.84
N ALA A 225 3.57 40.83 7.63
CA ALA A 225 3.96 39.47 8.00
C ALA A 225 4.29 38.70 6.70
N PRO A 226 5.40 37.96 6.63
CA PRO A 226 5.75 37.24 5.42
C PRO A 226 4.59 36.30 5.05
N ALA A 227 4.20 36.34 3.77
CA ALA A 227 3.30 35.36 3.18
C ALA A 227 3.73 33.96 3.66
N GLY A 228 2.77 33.19 4.18
CA GLY A 228 3.02 32.01 5.00
C GLY A 228 4.14 31.13 4.46
N THR A 229 5.03 30.70 5.37
CA THR A 229 6.16 29.82 5.05
C THR A 229 5.67 28.65 4.19
N PRO A 230 6.27 28.39 3.01
CA PRO A 230 5.88 27.28 2.16
C PRO A 230 5.90 25.97 2.95
N GLY A 231 4.90 25.10 2.72
CA GLY A 231 4.91 23.76 3.28
C GLY A 231 6.12 22.97 2.80
N PRO A 232 6.53 21.92 3.53
CA PRO A 232 7.67 21.11 3.10
C PRO A 232 7.37 20.37 1.79
N VAL A 233 8.42 20.04 1.06
CA VAL A 233 8.37 19.02 0.01
C VAL A 233 8.60 17.67 0.64
N CYS A 234 7.62 16.78 0.57
CA CYS A 234 7.77 15.41 1.05
C CYS A 234 8.41 14.54 -0.03
N VAL A 235 9.53 13.89 0.28
CA VAL A 235 10.25 13.00 -0.63
C VAL A 235 10.20 11.57 -0.10
N GLY A 236 9.33 10.75 -0.69
CA GLY A 236 9.16 9.35 -0.34
C GLY A 236 10.18 8.45 -1.04
N VAL A 237 11.13 7.90 -0.29
CA VAL A 237 12.26 7.14 -0.83
C VAL A 237 12.07 5.63 -0.73
N MET A 238 12.83 4.89 -1.54
CA MET A 238 12.86 3.42 -1.53
C MET A 238 14.29 2.94 -1.69
N ALA A 239 14.68 1.88 -0.97
CA ALA A 239 15.88 1.08 -1.27
C ALA A 239 15.70 0.33 -2.60
N PHE A 240 15.72 1.09 -3.70
CA PHE A 240 15.37 0.62 -5.04
C PHE A 240 16.59 0.10 -5.78
N HIS A 241 16.49 -1.13 -6.30
CA HIS A 241 17.54 -1.82 -7.04
C HIS A 241 17.02 -2.41 -8.38
N GLY A 242 15.88 -1.91 -8.88
CA GLY A 242 15.18 -2.53 -10.01
C GLY A 242 14.35 -3.75 -9.62
N GLY A 243 13.77 -4.41 -10.62
CA GLY A 243 12.98 -5.63 -10.47
C GLY A 243 13.81 -6.91 -10.59
N ASN A 244 13.14 -8.07 -10.59
CA ASN A 244 13.80 -9.37 -10.70
C ASN A 244 14.60 -9.55 -12.01
N ASP A 245 14.18 -8.89 -13.09
CA ASP A 245 14.88 -8.93 -14.38
C ASP A 245 16.12 -8.02 -14.40
N ASP A 246 16.23 -7.09 -13.45
CA ASP A 246 17.27 -6.08 -13.39
C ASP A 246 18.46 -6.49 -12.49
N ARG A 247 18.46 -7.73 -11.95
CA ARG A 247 19.46 -8.15 -10.94
C ARG A 247 20.92 -7.95 -11.36
N ALA A 248 21.23 -8.12 -12.64
CA ALA A 248 22.59 -7.92 -13.16
C ALA A 248 23.06 -6.45 -13.09
N ARG A 249 22.12 -5.50 -13.07
CA ARG A 249 22.35 -4.05 -13.03
C ARG A 249 21.82 -3.40 -11.75
N ALA A 250 21.51 -4.20 -10.73
CA ALA A 250 20.87 -3.75 -9.50
C ALA A 250 21.63 -2.59 -8.81
N GLU A 251 22.95 -2.71 -8.71
CA GLU A 251 23.81 -1.67 -8.11
C GLU A 251 23.91 -0.41 -8.96
N GLU A 252 23.91 -0.55 -10.29
CA GLU A 252 23.91 0.58 -11.22
C GLU A 252 22.60 1.38 -11.10
N ILE A 253 21.47 0.69 -11.11
CA ILE A 253 20.13 1.29 -10.95
C ILE A 253 20.01 1.99 -9.60
N HIS A 254 20.44 1.33 -8.53
CA HIS A 254 20.40 1.88 -7.19
C HIS A 254 21.21 3.18 -7.09
N ARG A 255 22.46 3.16 -7.59
CA ARG A 255 23.32 4.34 -7.59
C ARG A 255 22.71 5.48 -8.39
N ARG A 256 22.20 5.21 -9.59
CA ARG A 256 21.56 6.24 -10.44
C ARG A 256 20.35 6.87 -9.76
N TYR A 257 19.48 6.04 -9.17
CA TYR A 257 18.32 6.51 -8.41
C TYR A 257 18.74 7.38 -7.21
N LEU A 258 19.72 6.91 -6.43
CA LEU A 258 20.20 7.63 -5.25
C LEU A 258 20.86 8.95 -5.62
N ASP A 259 21.77 8.97 -6.59
CA ASP A 259 22.45 10.17 -7.08
C ASP A 259 21.45 11.19 -7.63
N GLY A 260 20.47 10.73 -8.43
CA GLY A 260 19.42 11.59 -8.96
C GLY A 260 18.56 12.20 -7.87
N THR A 261 18.19 11.41 -6.86
CA THR A 261 17.41 11.89 -5.70
C THR A 261 18.20 12.89 -4.86
N ILE A 262 19.50 12.64 -4.61
CA ILE A 262 20.36 13.58 -3.87
C ILE A 262 20.48 14.91 -4.62
N ARG A 263 20.69 14.90 -5.94
CA ARG A 263 20.74 16.13 -6.75
C ARG A 263 19.44 16.90 -6.71
N PHE A 264 18.31 16.20 -6.84
CA PHE A 264 17.00 16.82 -6.71
C PHE A 264 16.80 17.49 -5.33
N VAL A 265 17.12 16.79 -4.24
CA VAL A 265 17.01 17.33 -2.88
C VAL A 265 17.95 18.53 -2.67
N ARG A 266 19.19 18.49 -3.21
CA ARG A 266 20.11 19.65 -3.14
C ARG A 266 19.53 20.87 -3.85
N ALA A 267 18.96 20.70 -5.04
CA ALA A 267 18.33 21.80 -5.77
C ALA A 267 17.17 22.42 -4.98
N LEU A 268 16.36 21.62 -4.29
CA LEU A 268 15.31 22.13 -3.41
C LEU A 268 15.87 22.93 -2.22
N VAL A 269 16.97 22.45 -1.61
CA VAL A 269 17.64 23.13 -0.51
C VAL A 269 18.27 24.44 -0.95
N GLU A 270 18.87 24.49 -2.14
CA GLU A 270 19.41 25.72 -2.77
C GLU A 270 18.30 26.75 -3.02
N ASP A 271 17.11 26.30 -3.39
CA ASP A 271 15.89 27.11 -3.53
C ASP A 271 15.25 27.47 -2.16
N GLY A 272 15.87 27.08 -1.04
CA GLY A 272 15.40 27.38 0.32
C GLY A 272 14.17 26.58 0.77
N ARG A 273 13.84 25.48 0.08
CA ARG A 273 12.66 24.65 0.36
C ARG A 273 12.96 23.60 1.43
N PRO A 274 12.17 23.53 2.52
CA PRO A 274 12.27 22.43 3.48
C PRO A 274 11.91 21.09 2.83
N VAL A 275 12.73 20.06 3.07
CA VAL A 275 12.50 18.71 2.56
C VAL A 275 12.25 17.75 3.73
N ARG A 276 11.19 16.96 3.61
CA ARG A 276 10.82 15.90 4.55
C ARG A 276 10.93 14.54 3.88
N LEU A 277 11.94 13.75 4.26
CA LEU A 277 12.13 12.39 3.77
C LEU A 277 11.14 11.43 4.45
N LEU A 278 10.47 10.61 3.64
CA LEU A 278 9.51 9.60 4.08
C LEU A 278 9.94 8.21 3.61
N THR A 279 9.68 7.19 4.42
CA THR A 279 9.90 5.77 4.08
C THR A 279 8.57 5.05 3.91
N GLY A 280 8.60 3.82 3.38
CA GLY A 280 7.43 2.93 3.36
C GLY A 280 7.70 1.54 3.94
N ASP A 281 8.94 1.29 4.34
CA ASP A 281 9.49 0.00 4.77
C ASP A 281 10.81 0.23 5.51
N ASP A 282 11.13 -0.64 6.47
CA ASP A 282 12.31 -0.49 7.33
C ASP A 282 13.62 -0.47 6.53
N VAL A 283 13.67 -1.17 5.39
CA VAL A 283 14.87 -1.24 4.53
C VAL A 283 15.25 0.12 3.92
N ASP A 284 14.30 1.04 3.82
CA ASP A 284 14.49 2.37 3.22
C ASP A 284 15.32 3.31 4.10
N ALA A 285 15.50 2.98 5.38
CA ALA A 285 16.29 3.79 6.32
C ALA A 285 17.74 4.01 5.83
N THR A 286 18.28 3.06 5.08
CA THR A 286 19.61 3.17 4.46
C THR A 286 19.69 4.31 3.43
N VAL A 287 18.64 4.51 2.64
CA VAL A 287 18.54 5.59 1.65
C VAL A 287 18.35 6.93 2.32
N VAL A 288 17.55 6.99 3.38
CA VAL A 288 17.38 8.20 4.20
C VAL A 288 18.73 8.66 4.76
N ALA A 289 19.48 7.73 5.40
CA ALA A 289 20.79 8.04 5.95
C ALA A 289 21.78 8.53 4.88
N ALA A 290 21.78 7.91 3.70
CA ALA A 290 22.63 8.32 2.59
C ALA A 290 22.30 9.74 2.08
N ILE A 291 21.02 10.09 1.97
CA ILE A 291 20.61 11.44 1.53
C ILE A 291 20.96 12.48 2.60
N LEU A 292 20.66 12.22 3.88
CA LEU A 292 20.99 13.14 4.96
C LEU A 292 22.49 13.44 5.02
N GLY A 293 23.33 12.38 4.95
CA GLY A 293 24.79 12.54 4.96
C GLY A 293 25.36 13.21 3.71
N ALA A 294 24.73 13.04 2.54
CA ALA A 294 25.20 13.65 1.30
C ALA A 294 24.76 15.11 1.14
N VAL A 295 23.58 15.48 1.63
CA VAL A 295 23.06 16.85 1.51
C VAL A 295 23.55 17.75 2.64
N ASP A 296 23.68 17.21 3.86
CA ASP A 296 24.22 17.90 5.04
C ASP A 296 23.64 19.32 5.25
N SER A 297 22.30 19.39 5.35
CA SER A 297 21.57 20.65 5.49
C SER A 297 20.47 20.55 6.54
N PRO A 298 20.27 21.58 7.40
CA PRO A 298 19.20 21.59 8.38
C PRO A 298 17.80 21.66 7.76
N LEU A 299 17.69 21.98 6.46
CA LEU A 299 16.42 21.97 5.72
C LEU A 299 15.93 20.56 5.38
N VAL A 300 16.79 19.53 5.50
CA VAL A 300 16.42 18.14 5.20
C VAL A 300 16.20 17.36 6.49
N THR A 301 14.99 16.87 6.69
CA THR A 301 14.59 16.11 7.88
C THR A 301 13.97 14.78 7.47
N ALA A 302 14.02 13.77 8.35
CA ALA A 302 13.32 12.50 8.14
C ALA A 302 12.10 12.42 9.06
N ALA A 303 10.95 11.97 8.53
CA ALA A 303 9.79 11.69 9.36
C ALA A 303 9.91 10.32 10.02
N GLU A 304 9.54 10.24 11.29
CA GLU A 304 9.29 8.97 11.97
C GLU A 304 7.82 8.58 11.75
N THR A 305 7.57 7.69 10.80
CA THR A 305 6.21 7.23 10.47
C THR A 305 6.07 5.74 10.75
N ALA A 306 5.06 5.38 11.52
CA ALA A 306 4.76 3.98 11.87
C ALA A 306 3.49 3.48 11.16
N SER A 307 2.75 4.35 10.47
CA SER A 307 1.45 4.03 9.86
C SER A 307 1.18 4.83 8.59
N LEU A 308 0.21 4.37 7.78
CA LEU A 308 -0.30 5.19 6.68
C LEU A 308 -0.98 6.47 7.21
N ALA A 309 -1.57 6.45 8.41
CA ALA A 309 -2.11 7.66 9.03
C ALA A 309 -1.02 8.71 9.29
N ASP A 310 0.15 8.30 9.76
CA ASP A 310 1.29 9.22 9.96
C ASP A 310 1.83 9.74 8.64
N LEU A 311 1.97 8.87 7.63
CA LEU A 311 2.33 9.30 6.27
C LEU A 311 1.33 10.32 5.71
N MET A 312 0.02 10.08 5.89
CA MET A 312 -1.01 11.02 5.46
C MET A 312 -0.95 12.35 6.21
N LYS A 313 -0.57 12.38 7.50
CA LYS A 313 -0.37 13.64 8.24
C LYS A 313 0.77 14.47 7.63
N GLU A 314 1.91 13.82 7.37
CA GLU A 314 3.06 14.46 6.73
C GLU A 314 2.70 15.01 5.34
N MET A 315 1.99 14.21 4.53
CA MET A 315 1.60 14.59 3.18
C MET A 315 0.51 15.65 3.14
N ALA A 316 -0.43 15.66 4.10
CA ALA A 316 -1.45 16.71 4.20
C ALA A 316 -0.85 18.08 4.56
N ALA A 317 0.28 18.10 5.28
CA ALA A 317 1.03 19.32 5.58
C ALA A 317 1.92 19.80 4.42
N ALA A 318 2.28 18.89 3.51
CA ALA A 318 3.18 19.18 2.39
C ALA A 318 2.53 20.04 1.29
N ASP A 319 3.36 20.86 0.64
CA ASP A 319 2.96 21.54 -0.60
C ASP A 319 2.83 20.55 -1.74
N THR A 320 3.84 19.68 -1.85
CA THR A 320 4.07 18.77 -2.96
C THR A 320 4.76 17.51 -2.45
N VAL A 321 4.46 16.36 -3.08
CA VAL A 321 5.09 15.07 -2.78
C VAL A 321 5.87 14.60 -4.01
N VAL A 322 7.06 14.04 -3.81
CA VAL A 322 7.79 13.26 -4.82
C VAL A 322 8.04 11.89 -4.23
N ALA A 323 7.52 10.82 -4.83
CA ALA A 323 7.62 9.50 -4.19
C ALA A 323 7.80 8.33 -5.16
N ILE A 324 8.58 7.35 -4.74
CA ILE A 324 8.76 6.07 -5.43
C ILE A 324 7.90 4.94 -4.83
N ARG A 325 7.71 4.92 -3.51
CA ARG A 325 6.90 3.90 -2.81
C ARG A 325 5.42 4.02 -3.21
N TYR A 326 4.80 2.90 -3.59
CA TYR A 326 3.41 2.86 -4.07
C TYR A 326 2.40 3.42 -3.05
N HIS A 327 2.55 3.10 -1.76
CA HIS A 327 1.63 3.61 -0.74
C HIS A 327 1.93 5.06 -0.35
N ASN A 328 3.14 5.58 -0.61
CA ASN A 328 3.39 7.01 -0.46
C ASN A 328 2.63 7.80 -1.54
N LEU A 329 2.55 7.26 -2.77
CA LEU A 329 1.68 7.81 -3.81
C LEU A 329 0.22 7.77 -3.38
N ILE A 330 -0.28 6.64 -2.89
CA ILE A 330 -1.68 6.53 -2.43
C ILE A 330 -1.97 7.55 -1.32
N CYS A 331 -1.12 7.65 -0.30
CA CYS A 331 -1.31 8.59 0.80
C CYS A 331 -1.37 10.05 0.29
N ALA A 332 -0.48 10.44 -0.63
CA ALA A 332 -0.45 11.79 -1.18
C ALA A 332 -1.72 12.08 -1.99
N LEU A 333 -2.13 11.14 -2.83
CA LEU A 333 -3.35 11.24 -3.63
C LEU A 333 -4.59 11.32 -2.73
N LYS A 334 -4.64 10.51 -1.67
CA LYS A 334 -5.73 10.45 -0.68
C LYS A 334 -5.83 11.72 0.17
N THR A 335 -4.72 12.39 0.47
CA THR A 335 -4.72 13.69 1.16
C THR A 335 -4.97 14.86 0.20
N GLY A 336 -5.12 14.60 -1.09
CA GLY A 336 -5.30 15.63 -2.11
C GLY A 336 -4.02 16.45 -2.33
N THR A 337 -2.85 15.92 -2.00
CA THR A 337 -1.57 16.61 -2.18
C THR A 337 -1.01 16.31 -3.56
N PRO A 338 -0.67 17.32 -4.39
CA PRO A 338 -0.04 17.10 -5.69
C PRO A 338 1.22 16.25 -5.58
N VAL A 339 1.34 15.24 -6.45
CA VAL A 339 2.42 14.26 -6.36
C VAL A 339 3.07 13.99 -7.71
N LEU A 340 4.40 13.94 -7.71
CA LEU A 340 5.23 13.46 -8.82
C LEU A 340 5.70 12.05 -8.50
N ALA A 341 5.29 11.09 -9.32
CA ALA A 341 5.64 9.69 -9.10
C ALA A 341 6.99 9.36 -9.75
N VAL A 342 7.91 8.80 -8.96
CA VAL A 342 9.13 8.16 -9.46
C VAL A 342 8.79 6.68 -9.70
N THR A 343 8.35 6.35 -10.91
CA THR A 343 7.67 5.10 -11.22
C THR A 343 8.64 3.95 -11.51
N TYR A 344 8.49 2.85 -10.78
CA TYR A 344 9.29 1.63 -10.98
C TYR A 344 8.53 0.50 -11.68
N ALA A 345 7.20 0.60 -11.73
CA ALA A 345 6.31 -0.40 -12.29
C ALA A 345 5.03 0.25 -12.81
N ALA A 346 4.45 -0.38 -13.84
CA ALA A 346 3.23 0.08 -14.52
C ALA A 346 2.03 0.33 -13.59
N LYS A 347 1.98 -0.31 -12.42
CA LYS A 347 0.94 -0.03 -11.40
C LYS A 347 0.97 1.39 -10.88
N SER A 348 2.15 2.00 -10.76
CA SER A 348 2.28 3.40 -10.35
C SER A 348 1.79 4.34 -11.45
N ASP A 349 2.15 4.08 -12.70
CA ASP A 349 1.67 4.86 -13.85
C ASP A 349 0.14 4.77 -13.99
N ALA A 350 -0.43 3.56 -13.82
CA ALA A 350 -1.88 3.34 -13.86
C ALA A 350 -2.61 4.06 -12.72
N LEU A 351 -2.06 4.05 -11.51
CA LEU A 351 -2.59 4.80 -10.36
C LEU A 351 -2.60 6.31 -10.65
N MET A 352 -1.48 6.85 -11.12
CA MET A 352 -1.35 8.27 -11.45
C MET A 352 -2.34 8.67 -12.56
N ALA A 353 -2.47 7.86 -13.61
CA ALA A 353 -3.45 8.11 -14.67
C ALA A 353 -4.89 8.07 -14.16
N GLN A 354 -5.24 7.10 -13.29
CA GLN A 354 -6.57 7.02 -12.68
C GLN A 354 -6.91 8.26 -11.86
N MET A 355 -5.92 8.87 -11.21
CA MET A 355 -6.10 10.08 -10.40
C MET A 355 -5.93 11.39 -11.19
N GLY A 356 -5.71 11.33 -12.51
CA GLY A 356 -5.59 12.50 -13.37
C GLY A 356 -4.20 13.13 -13.43
N LEU A 357 -3.16 12.43 -12.97
CA LEU A 357 -1.77 12.91 -12.89
C LEU A 357 -0.83 12.10 -13.81
N ALA A 358 -1.33 11.58 -14.94
CA ALA A 358 -0.53 10.74 -15.86
C ALA A 358 0.77 11.43 -16.34
N GLU A 359 0.76 12.76 -16.50
CA GLU A 359 1.91 13.56 -16.95
C GLU A 359 3.04 13.64 -15.90
N TYR A 360 2.72 13.34 -14.64
CA TYR A 360 3.62 13.44 -13.50
C TYR A 360 4.17 12.06 -13.10
N CYS A 361 4.64 11.33 -14.10
CA CYS A 361 5.37 10.06 -13.96
C CYS A 361 6.80 10.22 -14.46
N HIS A 362 7.77 9.82 -13.64
CA HIS A 362 9.20 9.88 -13.93
C HIS A 362 9.84 8.49 -13.73
N PRO A 363 10.55 7.93 -14.72
CA PRO A 363 11.04 6.55 -14.64
C PRO A 363 12.15 6.37 -13.58
N ALA A 364 11.92 5.50 -12.59
CA ALA A 364 12.86 5.23 -11.49
C ALA A 364 14.17 4.55 -11.94
N ARG A 365 14.15 3.82 -13.06
CA ARG A 365 15.35 3.15 -13.60
C ARG A 365 16.31 4.12 -14.28
N GLU A 366 15.79 5.25 -14.75
CA GLU A 366 16.49 6.20 -15.60
C GLU A 366 16.34 7.61 -15.05
N VAL A 367 16.42 7.76 -13.72
CA VAL A 367 16.24 9.06 -13.06
C VAL A 367 17.15 10.10 -13.71
N ASP A 368 16.54 11.21 -14.07
CA ASP A 368 17.14 12.42 -14.61
C ASP A 368 16.73 13.57 -13.68
N ALA A 369 17.69 14.09 -12.91
CA ALA A 369 17.41 15.06 -11.86
C ALA A 369 16.91 16.40 -12.43
N ASP A 370 17.41 16.81 -13.60
CA ASP A 370 17.07 18.10 -14.20
C ASP A 370 15.62 18.03 -14.72
N ARG A 371 15.29 16.97 -15.45
CA ARG A 371 13.92 16.72 -15.90
C ARG A 371 12.96 16.51 -14.73
N LEU A 372 13.38 15.82 -13.67
CA LEU A 372 12.56 15.62 -12.47
C LEU A 372 12.24 16.97 -11.81
N LEU A 373 13.22 17.88 -11.75
CA LEU A 373 13.04 19.24 -11.21
C LEU A 373 12.11 20.09 -12.09
N GLU A 374 12.22 19.98 -13.42
CA GLU A 374 11.29 20.63 -14.36
C GLU A 374 9.85 20.15 -14.16
N GLN A 375 9.63 18.83 -14.09
CA GLN A 375 8.32 18.24 -13.83
C GLN A 375 7.77 18.66 -12.46
N PHE A 376 8.62 18.71 -11.44
CA PHE A 376 8.26 19.19 -10.11
C PHE A 376 7.80 20.65 -10.14
N ARG A 377 8.57 21.54 -10.76
CA ARG A 377 8.20 22.97 -10.86
C ARG A 377 6.89 23.16 -11.62
N GLU A 378 6.64 22.35 -12.65
CA GLU A 378 5.37 22.40 -13.39
C GLU A 378 4.19 21.87 -12.57
N LEU A 379 4.39 20.80 -11.79
CA LEU A 379 3.40 20.29 -10.84
C LEU A 379 3.00 21.36 -9.82
N GLU A 380 3.96 22.12 -9.30
CA GLU A 380 3.69 23.17 -8.31
C GLU A 380 2.87 24.33 -8.89
N LYS A 381 3.14 24.75 -10.14
CA LYS A 381 2.34 25.78 -10.82
C LYS A 381 0.88 25.37 -10.98
N ARG A 382 0.62 24.08 -11.21
CA ARG A 382 -0.74 23.51 -11.38
C ARG A 382 -1.34 22.97 -10.07
N SER A 383 -0.70 23.24 -8.92
CA SER A 383 -1.11 22.68 -7.61
C SER A 383 -2.59 22.90 -7.28
N ALA A 384 -3.13 24.10 -7.50
CA ALA A 384 -4.54 24.40 -7.21
C ALA A 384 -5.52 23.57 -8.07
N GLU A 385 -5.27 23.48 -9.37
CA GLU A 385 -6.06 22.68 -10.33
C GLU A 385 -6.00 21.19 -9.97
N LEU A 386 -4.80 20.69 -9.64
CA LEU A 386 -4.59 19.29 -9.29
C LEU A 386 -5.25 18.92 -7.96
N ARG A 387 -5.23 19.81 -6.97
CA ARG A 387 -5.94 19.61 -5.69
C ARG A 387 -7.46 19.47 -5.90
N GLN A 388 -8.04 20.28 -6.78
CA GLN A 388 -9.45 20.13 -7.15
C GLN A 388 -9.70 18.78 -7.83
N THR A 389 -8.87 18.43 -8.82
CA THR A 389 -8.96 17.12 -9.50
C THR A 389 -8.89 15.96 -8.51
N LEU A 390 -7.94 15.99 -7.57
CA LEU A 390 -7.79 14.94 -6.57
C LEU A 390 -8.98 14.83 -5.63
N THR A 391 -9.65 15.95 -5.31
CA THR A 391 -10.88 15.94 -4.50
C THR A 391 -11.97 15.11 -5.18
N GLU A 392 -12.26 15.40 -6.45
CA GLU A 392 -13.28 14.69 -7.24
C GLU A 392 -12.93 13.19 -7.43
N ARG A 393 -11.64 12.90 -7.64
CA ARG A 393 -11.15 11.53 -7.79
C ARG A 393 -11.22 10.75 -6.48
N ASN A 394 -10.95 11.39 -5.34
CA ASN A 394 -11.07 10.78 -4.02
C ASN A 394 -12.53 10.45 -3.66
N GLU A 395 -13.49 11.32 -3.99
CA GLU A 395 -14.91 11.01 -3.81
C GLU A 395 -15.34 9.80 -4.64
N THR A 396 -14.86 9.73 -5.89
CA THR A 396 -15.12 8.59 -6.76
C THR A 396 -14.49 7.32 -6.21
N ALA A 397 -13.27 7.39 -5.67
CA ALA A 397 -12.61 6.25 -5.06
C ALA A 397 -13.38 5.74 -3.83
N ALA A 398 -13.84 6.65 -2.96
CA ALA A 398 -14.64 6.31 -1.78
C ALA A 398 -15.93 5.56 -2.17
N ARG A 399 -16.73 6.12 -3.10
CA ARG A 399 -17.98 5.47 -3.56
C ARG A 399 -17.75 4.06 -4.14
N ARG A 400 -16.64 3.86 -4.85
CA ARG A 400 -16.29 2.54 -5.41
C ARG A 400 -15.87 1.55 -4.33
N LEU A 401 -15.20 2.00 -3.28
CA LEU A 401 -14.86 1.16 -2.13
C LEU A 401 -16.08 0.81 -1.30
N ASP A 402 -17.03 1.73 -1.11
CA ASP A 402 -18.31 1.43 -0.45
C ASP A 402 -19.09 0.34 -1.21
N HIS A 403 -19.08 0.42 -2.55
CA HIS A 403 -19.65 -0.64 -3.39
C HIS A 403 -18.93 -1.97 -3.20
N GLN A 404 -17.59 -1.96 -3.15
CA GLN A 404 -16.81 -3.17 -2.89
C GLN A 404 -17.16 -3.79 -1.54
N PHE A 405 -17.23 -2.99 -0.47
CA PHE A 405 -17.56 -3.49 0.86
C PHE A 405 -18.99 -4.02 0.94
N THR A 406 -19.94 -3.40 0.24
CA THR A 406 -21.30 -3.92 0.09
C THR A 406 -21.30 -5.29 -0.59
N ALA A 407 -20.59 -5.42 -1.72
CA ALA A 407 -20.45 -6.68 -2.44
C ALA A 407 -19.74 -7.76 -1.61
N LEU A 408 -18.74 -7.37 -0.82
CA LEU A 408 -18.01 -8.23 0.10
C LEU A 408 -18.91 -8.76 1.22
N THR A 409 -19.71 -7.89 1.85
CA THR A 409 -20.72 -8.26 2.85
C THR A 409 -21.70 -9.28 2.26
N ALA A 410 -22.26 -8.99 1.09
CA ALA A 410 -23.23 -9.88 0.43
C ALA A 410 -22.62 -11.25 0.07
N ALA A 411 -21.35 -11.28 -0.34
CA ALA A 411 -20.68 -12.52 -0.74
C ALA A 411 -20.26 -13.40 0.46
N LEU A 412 -19.90 -12.81 1.59
CA LEU A 412 -19.24 -13.53 2.69
C LEU A 412 -20.07 -13.63 3.98
N PHE A 413 -21.02 -12.73 4.18
CA PHE A 413 -21.81 -12.63 5.40
C PHE A 413 -23.32 -12.64 5.09
N PRO A 414 -23.85 -13.69 4.41
CA PRO A 414 -25.25 -13.72 4.05
C PRO A 414 -26.14 -13.69 5.31
N THR A 415 -27.11 -12.78 5.32
CA THR A 415 -28.12 -12.70 6.37
C THR A 415 -28.91 -14.00 6.41
N THR A 416 -28.87 -14.70 7.53
CA THR A 416 -29.80 -15.80 7.81
C THR A 416 -31.20 -15.20 7.90
N THR A 417 -31.92 -15.14 6.79
CA THR A 417 -33.35 -14.88 6.83
C THR A 417 -33.99 -16.07 7.53
N PRO A 418 -34.66 -15.91 8.68
CA PRO A 418 -35.34 -17.02 9.33
C PRO A 418 -36.39 -17.52 8.35
N THR A 419 -36.22 -18.75 7.86
CA THR A 419 -37.22 -19.46 7.09
C THR A 419 -38.43 -19.61 8.00
N THR A 420 -39.46 -18.80 7.79
CA THR A 420 -40.77 -19.01 8.37
C THR A 420 -41.29 -20.32 7.84
N ARG A 421 -40.96 -21.40 8.55
CA ARG A 421 -41.54 -22.71 8.35
C ARG A 421 -43.04 -22.55 8.62
N LYS A 422 -43.83 -22.44 7.55
CA LYS A 422 -45.29 -22.62 7.63
C LYS A 422 -45.52 -23.97 8.29
N ALA A 423 -46.07 -23.94 9.50
CA ALA A 423 -46.58 -25.13 10.16
C ALA A 423 -47.77 -25.68 9.34
N PRO A 424 -47.94 -27.01 9.30
CA PRO A 424 -48.91 -27.69 8.45
C PRO A 424 -50.36 -27.33 8.73
#